data_AF-A0AAU6Q0A2-F1
#
_entry.id   AF-A0AAU6Q0A2-F1
#
_cell.length_a   1.000
_cell.length_b   1.000
_cell.length_c   1.000
_cell.angle_alpha   90.00
_cell.angle_beta   90.00
_cell.angle_gamma   90.00
#
_symmetry.space_group_name_H-M   'P 1'
#
loop_
_entity.id
_entity.type
_entity.pdbx_description
1 polymer ?
#
loop_
_entity_poly.entity_id
_entity_poly.type
_entity_poly.pdbx_seq_one_letter_code
_entity_poly.pdbx_strand_id
1 'polypeptide(L)'
;MKQTLSIALTALALTLSACTPDSTPNPNPNPTPTPGGWGDTSTITATQLKACPATDTTEQGKIDPAVNTCTTGTITGITQAGGTEKCSLSMDGNGKLTFTSPNFSKSIDLKSSTFVYYTHRIDNGVHTVMYALEDRATDTTGKVSLGFAYYETITSPSLPNLTITVQDGQQTAACFTRI
;
A
#
# COMPACT_ATOMS: atom_id res chain seq x y z
N MET A 1 -45.84 39.98 43.82
CA MET A 1 -45.49 38.66 44.41
C MET A 1 -44.46 38.00 43.51
N LYS A 2 -43.37 37.46 44.09
CA LYS A 2 -42.33 36.60 43.47
C LYS A 2 -41.39 37.33 42.49
N GLN A 3 -40.06 37.17 42.51
CA GLN A 3 -39.17 36.38 43.34
C GLN A 3 -37.75 36.95 43.15
N THR A 4 -37.14 37.48 44.20
CA THR A 4 -35.71 37.81 44.23
C THR A 4 -35.00 36.55 44.71
N LEU A 5 -34.11 35.96 43.90
CA LEU A 5 -33.32 34.80 44.32
C LEU A 5 -31.84 35.18 44.42
N SER A 6 -31.34 34.99 45.63
CA SER A 6 -30.04 35.38 46.15
C SER A 6 -28.88 34.63 45.51
N ILE A 7 -27.77 35.36 45.38
CA ILE A 7 -26.42 34.89 45.08
C ILE A 7 -25.91 34.07 46.27
N ALA A 8 -25.48 32.83 46.02
CA ALA A 8 -24.69 32.05 46.97
C ALA A 8 -23.29 31.85 46.39
N LEU A 9 -22.32 32.51 47.03
CA LEU A 9 -20.89 32.43 46.78
C LEU A 9 -20.36 31.20 47.52
N THR A 10 -19.80 30.21 46.81
CA THR A 10 -19.13 29.07 47.45
C THR A 10 -17.69 29.03 46.97
N ALA A 11 -16.78 29.43 47.86
CA ALA A 11 -15.35 29.33 47.68
C ALA A 11 -14.91 27.86 47.85
N LEU A 12 -14.31 27.28 46.83
CA LEU A 12 -13.70 25.95 46.89
C LEU A 12 -12.19 26.10 47.03
N ALA A 13 -11.68 25.69 48.19
CA ALA A 13 -10.26 25.68 48.51
C ALA A 13 -9.53 24.60 47.69
N LEU A 14 -8.52 25.01 46.93
CA LEU A 14 -7.58 24.13 46.24
C LEU A 14 -6.52 23.65 47.24
N THR A 15 -6.60 22.39 47.67
CA THR A 15 -5.50 21.71 48.36
C THR A 15 -4.56 21.12 47.31
N LEU A 16 -3.34 21.67 47.24
CA LEU A 16 -2.21 21.11 46.49
C LEU A 16 -1.80 19.77 47.14
N SER A 17 -2.12 18.65 46.50
CA SER A 17 -1.49 17.37 46.80
C SER A 17 -0.30 17.19 45.85
N ALA A 18 0.88 17.07 46.45
CA ALA A 18 2.11 16.75 45.75
C ALA A 18 2.04 15.29 45.26
N CYS A 19 2.04 15.10 43.94
CA CYS A 19 2.31 13.82 43.30
C CYS A 19 3.75 13.85 42.78
N THR A 20 4.58 12.96 43.28
CA THR A 20 5.96 12.72 42.85
C THR A 20 6.02 12.40 41.35
N PRO A 21 6.87 13.03 40.54
CA PRO A 21 7.09 12.58 39.18
C PRO A 21 8.06 11.40 39.21
N ASP A 22 7.53 10.19 39.08
CA ASP A 22 8.26 9.11 38.43
C ASP A 22 7.52 8.78 37.14
N SER A 23 8.15 9.07 36.01
CA SER A 23 7.88 8.42 34.73
C SER A 23 8.98 8.84 33.78
N THR A 24 9.95 7.93 33.67
CA THR A 24 10.73 7.65 32.46
C THR A 24 10.17 8.30 31.17
N PRO A 25 11.02 8.96 30.35
CA PRO A 25 10.59 9.37 29.03
C PRO A 25 10.36 8.10 28.22
N ASN A 26 9.10 7.74 27.97
CA ASN A 26 8.76 6.79 26.92
C ASN A 26 8.93 7.51 25.58
N PRO A 27 9.95 7.21 24.76
CA PRO A 27 9.97 7.70 23.40
C PRO A 27 8.99 6.82 22.63
N ASN A 28 7.74 7.25 22.52
CA ASN A 28 6.88 6.75 21.45
C ASN A 28 7.17 7.62 20.23
N PRO A 29 8.05 7.22 19.29
CA PRO A 29 8.15 7.92 18.03
C PRO A 29 6.84 7.66 17.28
N ASN A 30 5.89 8.59 17.39
CA ASN A 30 4.80 8.61 16.44
C ASN A 30 5.44 8.77 15.05
N PRO A 31 5.26 7.81 14.11
CA PRO A 31 5.85 7.93 12.79
C PRO A 31 5.35 9.24 12.17
N THR A 32 6.29 10.09 11.78
CA THR A 32 5.95 11.33 11.08
C THR A 32 5.19 10.95 9.81
N PRO A 33 3.98 11.47 9.57
CA PRO A 33 3.25 11.16 8.34
C PRO A 33 4.13 11.50 7.14
N THR A 34 4.37 10.52 6.28
CA THR A 34 5.08 10.73 5.01
C THR A 34 4.34 11.83 4.22
N PRO A 35 5.04 12.82 3.64
CA PRO A 35 4.39 13.86 2.85
C PRO A 35 3.50 13.22 1.77
N GLY A 36 2.18 13.42 1.88
CA GLY A 36 1.17 12.90 0.94
C GLY A 36 0.23 11.82 1.49
N GLY A 37 0.49 11.25 2.68
CA GLY A 37 -0.46 10.33 3.34
C GLY A 37 -0.64 8.95 2.68
N TRP A 38 0.25 8.57 1.75
CA TRP A 38 0.14 7.34 0.95
C TRP A 38 0.71 6.08 1.63
N GLY A 39 0.68 5.99 2.95
CA GLY A 39 1.20 4.84 3.72
C GLY A 39 2.69 4.94 4.09
N ASP A 40 3.26 3.81 4.52
CA ASP A 40 4.68 3.71 4.88
C ASP A 40 5.57 3.67 3.62
N THR A 41 6.89 3.87 3.79
CA THR A 41 7.86 3.84 2.70
C THR A 41 7.90 2.49 2.00
N SER A 42 7.70 2.48 0.67
CA SER A 42 7.92 1.31 -0.19
C SER A 42 9.42 1.03 -0.35
N THR A 43 9.81 -0.23 -0.50
CA THR A 43 11.21 -0.57 -0.84
C THR A 43 11.46 -0.50 -2.33
N ILE A 44 10.42 -0.71 -3.15
CA ILE A 44 10.46 -0.47 -4.59
C ILE A 44 10.35 1.03 -4.84
N THR A 45 11.20 1.53 -5.74
CA THR A 45 11.28 2.95 -6.09
C THR A 45 10.90 3.18 -7.55
N ALA A 46 10.48 4.41 -7.89
CA ALA A 46 10.28 4.80 -9.28
C ALA A 46 11.54 4.56 -10.13
N THR A 47 12.73 4.91 -9.64
CA THR A 47 14.01 4.68 -10.35
C THR A 47 14.22 3.21 -10.67
N GLN A 48 13.92 2.32 -9.73
CA GLN A 48 14.04 0.88 -9.93
C GLN A 48 13.08 0.38 -11.02
N LEU A 49 11.80 0.80 -11.00
CA LEU A 49 10.83 0.40 -12.02
C LEU A 49 11.18 0.95 -13.40
N LYS A 50 11.68 2.19 -13.48
CA LYS A 50 12.12 2.81 -14.74
C LYS A 50 13.33 2.10 -15.36
N ALA A 51 14.13 1.41 -14.55
CA ALA A 51 15.26 0.62 -15.00
C ALA A 51 14.87 -0.80 -15.48
N CYS A 52 13.61 -1.20 -15.32
CA CYS A 52 13.14 -2.50 -15.83
C CYS A 52 13.23 -2.58 -17.37
N PRO A 53 13.35 -3.79 -17.95
CA PRO A 53 13.37 -3.95 -19.41
C PRO A 53 12.11 -3.37 -20.07
N ALA A 54 12.25 -2.55 -21.12
CA ALA A 54 11.12 -1.99 -21.86
C ALA A 54 10.58 -3.02 -22.88
N THR A 55 9.75 -3.94 -22.39
CA THR A 55 9.15 -5.02 -23.19
C THR A 55 7.73 -5.31 -22.73
N ASP A 56 6.94 -5.90 -23.62
CA ASP A 56 5.59 -6.37 -23.37
C ASP A 56 5.59 -7.88 -23.53
N THR A 57 5.44 -8.61 -22.42
CA THR A 57 5.50 -10.06 -22.41
C THR A 57 4.32 -10.67 -21.67
N THR A 58 3.92 -11.84 -22.15
CA THR A 58 2.98 -12.72 -21.45
C THR A 58 3.56 -14.12 -21.52
N GLU A 59 3.98 -14.62 -20.37
CA GLU A 59 4.65 -15.91 -20.21
C GLU A 59 3.82 -16.79 -19.29
N GLN A 60 3.99 -18.12 -19.40
CA GLN A 60 3.33 -19.07 -18.50
C GLN A 60 4.38 -19.84 -17.68
N GLY A 61 4.26 -19.80 -16.36
CA GLY A 61 5.12 -20.49 -15.42
C GLY A 61 6.58 -20.06 -15.41
N LYS A 62 6.87 -18.91 -16.00
CA LYS A 62 8.22 -18.36 -16.12
C LYS A 62 8.18 -16.85 -15.98
N ILE A 63 9.16 -16.32 -15.26
CA ILE A 63 9.41 -14.87 -15.15
C ILE A 63 10.79 -14.59 -15.76
N ASP A 64 10.90 -13.52 -16.53
CA ASP A 64 12.19 -13.01 -16.99
C ASP A 64 13.04 -12.59 -15.77
N PRO A 65 14.28 -13.09 -15.60
CA PRO A 65 15.13 -12.74 -14.47
C PRO A 65 15.38 -11.23 -14.30
N ALA A 66 15.46 -10.48 -15.40
CA ALA A 66 15.67 -9.03 -15.37
C ALA A 66 14.42 -8.29 -14.88
N VAL A 67 13.23 -8.72 -15.32
CA VAL A 67 11.94 -8.22 -14.79
C VAL A 67 11.85 -8.54 -13.30
N ASN A 68 12.09 -9.80 -12.93
CA ASN A 68 12.00 -10.26 -11.55
C ASN A 68 12.91 -9.44 -10.61
N THR A 69 14.14 -9.17 -11.04
CA THR A 69 15.11 -8.38 -10.27
C THR A 69 14.62 -6.95 -10.05
N CYS A 70 14.09 -6.30 -11.08
CA CYS A 70 13.64 -4.91 -10.96
C CYS A 70 12.26 -4.77 -10.29
N THR A 71 11.45 -5.84 -10.21
CA THR A 71 10.16 -5.83 -9.50
C THR A 71 10.22 -6.39 -8.09
N THR A 72 11.39 -6.85 -7.61
CA THR A 72 11.54 -7.41 -6.26
C THR A 72 11.44 -6.31 -5.20
N GLY A 73 10.73 -6.62 -4.10
CA GLY A 73 10.58 -5.75 -2.94
C GLY A 73 9.12 -5.62 -2.50
N THR A 74 8.84 -4.58 -1.71
CA THR A 74 7.52 -4.31 -1.15
C THR A 74 7.05 -2.93 -1.58
N ILE A 75 5.80 -2.90 -2.03
CA ILE A 75 5.03 -1.69 -2.28
C ILE A 75 4.04 -1.56 -1.12
N THR A 76 4.04 -0.42 -0.45
CA THR A 76 3.12 -0.10 0.65
C THR A 76 2.23 1.07 0.24
N GLY A 77 0.97 1.04 0.64
CA GLY A 77 -0.01 2.07 0.30
C GLY A 77 -1.19 2.12 1.26
N ILE A 78 -2.28 2.72 0.78
CA ILE A 78 -3.57 2.82 1.47
C ILE A 78 -4.70 2.23 0.63
N THR A 79 -5.73 1.68 1.27
CA THR A 79 -6.86 1.01 0.57
C THR A 79 -7.78 2.00 -0.15
N GLN A 80 -7.80 3.25 0.28
CA GLN A 80 -8.56 4.35 -0.32
C GLN A 80 -7.81 5.66 -0.22
N ALA A 81 -7.91 6.51 -1.25
CA ALA A 81 -7.31 7.85 -1.22
C ALA A 81 -7.86 8.66 -0.04
N GLY A 82 -6.96 9.22 0.78
CA GLY A 82 -7.31 9.95 2.00
C GLY A 82 -7.68 9.07 3.20
N GLY A 83 -7.63 7.75 3.07
CA GLY A 83 -7.81 6.81 4.19
C GLY A 83 -6.54 6.55 5.00
N THR A 84 -6.69 5.80 6.09
CA THR A 84 -5.59 5.39 6.98
C THR A 84 -5.33 3.89 6.98
N GLU A 85 -6.21 3.10 6.36
CA GLU A 85 -6.05 1.66 6.25
C GLU A 85 -4.91 1.32 5.31
N LYS A 86 -3.88 0.67 5.85
CA LYS A 86 -2.66 0.31 5.13
C LYS A 86 -2.84 -0.98 4.34
N CYS A 87 -2.14 -1.07 3.21
CA CYS A 87 -2.03 -2.30 2.43
C CYS A 87 -0.63 -2.42 1.84
N SER A 88 -0.25 -3.64 1.45
CA SER A 88 1.03 -3.90 0.82
C SER A 88 0.97 -5.01 -0.22
N LEU A 89 1.87 -4.93 -1.18
CA LEU A 89 2.22 -6.01 -2.10
C LEU A 89 3.70 -6.30 -1.95
N SER A 90 4.03 -7.52 -1.54
CA SER A 90 5.40 -8.02 -1.49
C SER A 90 5.65 -8.94 -2.68
N MET A 91 6.78 -8.72 -3.36
CA MET A 91 7.31 -9.53 -4.45
C MET A 91 8.67 -10.07 -3.98
N ASP A 92 8.76 -11.37 -3.80
CA ASP A 92 9.91 -12.01 -3.14
C ASP A 92 11.13 -12.23 -4.05
N GLY A 93 11.00 -11.95 -5.35
CA GLY A 93 12.05 -12.21 -6.33
C GLY A 93 12.20 -13.69 -6.71
N ASN A 94 11.27 -14.56 -6.34
CA ASN A 94 11.21 -15.96 -6.75
C ASN A 94 9.85 -16.32 -7.38
N GLY A 95 9.06 -15.31 -7.74
CA GLY A 95 7.75 -15.49 -8.35
C GLY A 95 6.61 -15.65 -7.35
N LYS A 96 6.79 -15.21 -6.10
CA LYS A 96 5.68 -15.08 -5.15
C LYS A 96 5.26 -13.62 -5.01
N LEU A 97 3.96 -13.38 -5.17
CA LEU A 97 3.31 -12.11 -4.88
C LEU A 97 2.40 -12.31 -3.67
N THR A 98 2.58 -11.52 -2.63
CA THR A 98 1.74 -11.54 -1.42
C THR A 98 1.13 -10.17 -1.19
N PHE A 99 -0.19 -10.09 -1.26
CA PHE A 99 -0.97 -8.92 -0.89
C PHE A 99 -1.47 -9.03 0.55
N THR A 100 -1.43 -7.92 1.29
CA THR A 100 -2.01 -7.82 2.63
C THR A 100 -2.73 -6.49 2.80
N SER A 101 -3.94 -6.54 3.35
CA SER A 101 -4.70 -5.41 3.91
C SER A 101 -5.36 -5.88 5.21
N PRO A 102 -6.03 -4.99 5.99
CA PRO A 102 -6.59 -5.36 7.29
C PRO A 102 -7.65 -6.48 7.21
N ASN A 103 -8.39 -6.52 6.10
CA ASN A 103 -9.54 -7.41 5.93
C ASN A 103 -9.34 -8.45 4.83
N PHE A 104 -8.20 -8.43 4.13
CA PHE A 104 -7.98 -9.28 2.97
C PHE A 104 -6.48 -9.56 2.76
N SER A 105 -6.12 -10.82 2.63
CA SER A 105 -4.76 -11.24 2.29
C SER A 105 -4.81 -12.35 1.24
N LYS A 106 -3.93 -12.26 0.26
CA LYS A 106 -3.86 -13.24 -0.83
C LYS A 106 -2.43 -13.39 -1.30
N SER A 107 -2.08 -14.59 -1.74
CA SER A 107 -0.79 -14.88 -2.34
C SER A 107 -0.97 -15.67 -3.63
N ILE A 108 -0.09 -15.43 -4.60
CA ILE A 108 0.15 -16.31 -5.75
C ILE A 108 1.62 -16.71 -5.71
N ASP A 109 1.88 -18.00 -5.76
CA ASP A 109 3.19 -18.56 -6.06
C ASP A 109 3.23 -18.94 -7.54
N LEU A 110 4.33 -18.63 -8.23
CA LEU A 110 4.55 -19.00 -9.62
C LEU A 110 4.56 -20.53 -9.75
N LYS A 111 3.67 -21.05 -10.61
CA LYS A 111 3.60 -22.45 -11.02
C LYS A 111 3.57 -22.51 -12.53
N SER A 112 3.73 -23.70 -13.11
CA SER A 112 3.62 -23.92 -14.56
C SER A 112 2.31 -23.43 -15.17
N SER A 113 1.22 -23.36 -14.40
CA SER A 113 -0.09 -22.86 -14.84
C SER A 113 -0.27 -21.34 -14.73
N THR A 114 0.58 -20.65 -13.95
CA THR A 114 0.45 -19.22 -13.65
C THR A 114 0.84 -18.39 -14.87
N PHE A 115 0.00 -17.45 -15.27
CA PHE A 115 0.34 -16.45 -16.28
C PHE A 115 1.09 -15.29 -15.61
N VAL A 116 2.16 -14.86 -16.27
CA VAL A 116 2.96 -13.71 -15.88
C VAL A 116 2.74 -12.64 -16.94
N TYR A 117 2.15 -11.53 -16.54
CA TYR A 117 1.96 -10.37 -17.41
C TYR A 117 2.98 -9.31 -17.02
N TYR A 118 3.74 -8.85 -17.99
CA TYR A 118 4.66 -7.75 -17.81
C TYR A 118 4.57 -6.78 -18.99
N THR A 119 4.60 -5.50 -18.70
CA THR A 119 4.55 -4.43 -19.71
C THR A 119 5.37 -3.29 -19.17
N HIS A 120 6.31 -2.80 -19.97
CA HIS A 120 6.99 -1.55 -19.70
C HIS A 120 7.07 -0.73 -20.98
N ARG A 121 6.33 0.38 -20.98
CA ARG A 121 6.24 1.31 -22.09
C ARG A 121 6.85 2.65 -21.72
N ILE A 122 7.45 3.29 -22.71
CA ILE A 122 8.07 4.60 -22.59
C ILE A 122 7.48 5.48 -23.69
N ASP A 123 6.56 6.35 -23.32
CA ASP A 123 5.86 7.24 -24.24
C ASP A 123 6.26 8.69 -23.93
N ASN A 124 6.94 9.36 -24.86
CA ASN A 124 7.46 10.72 -24.65
C ASN A 124 8.32 10.87 -23.39
N GLY A 125 9.08 9.83 -23.02
CA GLY A 125 9.91 9.80 -21.81
C GLY A 125 9.15 9.52 -20.51
N VAL A 126 7.85 9.24 -20.59
CA VAL A 126 7.01 8.83 -19.46
C VAL A 126 6.97 7.32 -19.38
N HIS A 127 7.34 6.77 -18.23
CA HIS A 127 7.37 5.33 -18.01
C HIS A 127 6.03 4.80 -17.46
N THR A 128 5.53 3.73 -18.05
CA THR A 128 4.42 2.93 -17.52
C THR A 128 4.90 1.50 -17.32
N VAL A 129 4.80 0.97 -16.10
CA VAL A 129 5.24 -0.38 -15.76
C VAL A 129 4.08 -1.15 -15.14
N MET A 130 3.73 -2.29 -15.70
CA MET A 130 2.70 -3.17 -15.18
C MET A 130 3.28 -4.57 -14.99
N TYR A 131 2.97 -5.18 -13.85
CA TYR A 131 3.41 -6.53 -13.53
C TYR A 131 2.33 -7.25 -12.75
N ALA A 132 1.94 -8.44 -13.20
CA ALA A 132 0.94 -9.24 -12.53
C ALA A 132 1.19 -10.74 -12.68
N LEU A 133 0.83 -11.49 -11.64
CA LEU A 133 0.62 -12.92 -11.71
C LEU A 133 -0.87 -13.24 -11.75
N GLU A 134 -1.22 -14.27 -12.51
CA GLU A 134 -2.58 -14.77 -12.59
C GLU A 134 -2.59 -16.30 -12.52
N ASP A 135 -3.20 -16.84 -11.47
CA ASP A 135 -3.48 -18.27 -11.36
C ASP A 135 -4.87 -18.52 -11.94
N ARG A 136 -4.90 -19.07 -13.16
CA ARG A 136 -6.12 -19.61 -13.75
C ARG A 136 -6.28 -21.05 -13.27
N ALA A 137 -6.93 -21.22 -12.12
CA ALA A 137 -7.45 -22.55 -11.79
C ALA A 137 -8.40 -22.96 -12.93
N THR A 138 -8.16 -24.14 -13.53
CA THR A 138 -9.03 -24.71 -14.57
C THR A 138 -10.37 -25.19 -14.02
N ASP A 139 -10.54 -25.16 -12.69
CA ASP A 139 -11.76 -25.50 -12.00
C ASP A 139 -12.46 -24.24 -11.46
N THR A 140 -13.73 -24.43 -11.09
CA THR A 140 -14.78 -23.44 -10.78
C THR A 140 -14.50 -22.42 -9.68
N THR A 141 -13.27 -22.35 -9.17
CA THR A 141 -12.84 -21.54 -8.02
C THR A 141 -12.58 -20.07 -8.37
N GLY A 142 -12.56 -19.74 -9.67
CA GLY A 142 -12.42 -18.38 -10.16
C GLY A 142 -10.96 -17.94 -10.35
N LYS A 143 -10.77 -16.93 -11.19
CA LYS A 143 -9.46 -16.34 -11.49
C LYS A 143 -8.89 -15.68 -10.23
N VAL A 144 -7.63 -15.97 -9.90
CA VAL A 144 -6.85 -15.18 -8.94
C VAL A 144 -5.83 -14.36 -9.70
N SER A 145 -5.79 -13.05 -9.47
CA SER A 145 -4.78 -12.16 -10.05
C SER A 145 -4.27 -11.18 -9.02
N LEU A 146 -2.95 -11.01 -8.96
CA LEU A 146 -2.28 -10.05 -8.10
C LEU A 146 -1.25 -9.31 -8.93
N GLY A 147 -1.17 -7.99 -8.79
CA GLY A 147 -0.17 -7.21 -9.51
C GLY A 147 -0.21 -5.73 -9.17
N PHE A 148 0.61 -4.97 -9.87
CA PHE A 148 0.61 -3.52 -9.79
C PHE A 148 0.69 -2.88 -11.18
N ALA A 149 0.28 -1.62 -11.23
CA ALA A 149 0.49 -0.73 -12.35
C ALA A 149 1.06 0.59 -11.84
N TYR A 150 2.26 0.92 -12.30
CA TYR A 150 2.95 2.18 -12.08
C TYR A 150 2.81 3.05 -13.32
N TYR A 151 2.44 4.30 -13.12
CA TYR A 151 2.35 5.33 -14.14
C TYR A 151 3.17 6.52 -13.68
N GLU A 152 4.27 6.82 -14.36
CA GLU A 152 5.01 8.05 -14.09
C GLU A 152 4.09 9.25 -14.35
N THR A 153 3.77 10.00 -13.30
CA THR A 153 2.88 11.17 -13.41
C THR A 153 3.70 12.42 -13.62
N ILE A 154 3.34 13.23 -14.62
CA ILE A 154 4.02 14.49 -14.90
C ILE A 154 3.50 15.64 -14.00
N THR A 155 2.27 15.55 -13.46
CA THR A 155 1.53 16.79 -13.11
C THR A 155 0.79 16.87 -11.78
N SER A 156 0.58 15.80 -11.00
CA SER A 156 -0.17 15.94 -9.73
C SER A 156 0.48 15.22 -8.54
N PRO A 157 0.90 15.94 -7.47
CA PRO A 157 1.35 15.36 -6.21
C PRO A 157 0.22 14.70 -5.40
N SER A 158 -1.04 14.98 -5.72
CA SER A 158 -2.21 14.54 -4.96
C SER A 158 -2.88 13.27 -5.49
N LEU A 159 -2.39 12.70 -6.60
CA LEU A 159 -2.89 11.44 -7.16
C LEU A 159 -1.87 10.31 -6.94
N PRO A 160 -2.31 9.06 -6.76
CA PRO A 160 -1.40 7.93 -6.72
C PRO A 160 -0.76 7.75 -8.09
N ASN A 161 0.53 7.39 -8.11
CA ASN A 161 1.24 7.03 -9.34
C ASN A 161 1.45 5.51 -9.46
N LEU A 162 0.97 4.75 -8.46
CA LEU A 162 1.00 3.30 -8.46
C LEU A 162 -0.27 2.75 -7.82
N THR A 163 -0.87 1.77 -8.49
CA THR A 163 -2.02 1.01 -7.99
C THR A 163 -1.66 -0.47 -7.91
N ILE A 164 -1.95 -1.11 -6.78
CA ILE A 164 -1.95 -2.57 -6.63
C ILE A 164 -3.38 -3.04 -6.85
N THR A 165 -3.55 -4.15 -7.55
CA THR A 165 -4.85 -4.78 -7.75
C THR A 165 -4.79 -6.25 -7.37
N VAL A 166 -5.83 -6.68 -6.66
CA VAL A 166 -6.05 -8.09 -6.35
C VAL A 166 -7.46 -8.48 -6.76
N GLN A 167 -7.57 -9.63 -7.42
CA GLN A 167 -8.81 -10.30 -7.72
C GLN A 167 -8.71 -11.75 -7.22
N ASP A 168 -9.73 -12.21 -6.50
CA ASP A 168 -9.90 -13.58 -6.04
C ASP A 168 -11.35 -14.00 -6.28
N GLY A 169 -11.61 -14.57 -7.46
CA GLY A 169 -12.97 -14.83 -7.92
C GLY A 169 -13.77 -13.52 -8.05
N GLN A 170 -14.76 -13.33 -7.18
CA GLN A 170 -15.63 -12.14 -7.12
C GLN A 170 -15.13 -11.08 -6.14
N GLN A 171 -14.13 -11.38 -5.32
CA GLN A 171 -13.55 -10.42 -4.38
C GLN A 171 -12.47 -9.61 -5.08
N THR A 172 -12.49 -8.29 -4.87
CA THR A 172 -11.46 -7.39 -5.38
C THR A 172 -10.95 -6.50 -4.26
N ALA A 173 -9.64 -6.27 -4.22
CA ALA A 173 -9.01 -5.30 -3.35
C ALA A 173 -8.04 -4.43 -4.17
N ALA A 174 -7.84 -3.20 -3.70
CA ALA A 174 -6.90 -2.27 -4.30
C ALA A 174 -6.04 -1.62 -3.22
N CYS A 175 -4.85 -1.20 -3.61
CA CYS A 175 -3.98 -0.36 -2.80
C CYS A 175 -3.45 0.78 -3.66
N PHE A 176 -3.42 1.98 -3.11
CA PHE A 176 -2.96 3.18 -3.80
C PHE A 176 -1.73 3.71 -3.09
N THR A 177 -0.71 4.06 -3.87
CA THR A 177 0.52 4.60 -3.30
C THR A 177 1.19 5.61 -4.23
N ARG A 178 2.25 6.22 -3.71
CA ARG A 178 3.14 7.10 -4.44
C ARG A 178 4.60 6.74 -4.15
N ILE A 179 5.37 6.47 -5.22
CA ILE A 179 6.81 6.14 -5.16
C ILE A 179 7.64 6.94 -6.16
#